data_AF-A0ABD5MKM1-F1
#
_entry.id   AF-A0ABD5MKM1-F1
#
_cell.length_a   1.000
_cell.length_b   1.000
_cell.length_c   1.000
_cell.angle_alpha   90.00
_cell.angle_beta   90.00
_cell.angle_gamma   90.00
#
_symmetry.space_group_name_H-M   'P 1'
#
loop_
_entity.id
_entity.type
_entity.pdbx_description
1 polymer ?
#
loop_
_entity_poly.entity_id
_entity_poly.type
_entity_poly.pdbx_seq_one_letter_code
_entity_poly.pdbx_strand_id
1 'polypeptide(L)'
;MSRSLWYLGVLLIIAGVVFSAVPTGSYSTIAGSRPVDISIADDDSAVIALVDTGESVTNPGQGGGGTPVARLFNNFDSTLTVRFDVAVDTEAVTVSDPDDPVTIAPSDGHQITARCTPSVGGSGTATLTLTVIEATGDRARVTDAVLTAQFPYDCPGGGGGGNEPRPGNGVAYIDTDGDGEYDEGEATLTAEEVATFDNDDAELVVHTDGETVSTRREMDITAASVTVRGTTLSSNRGVSIAADGGTVSFRDATVRGNNGPVEIEGRSLTAEATTIETNQGIGVQTETELSVTDSTLRAQNGEIALEGERISARGTEFSTNEDLSLAADGGPVDIEDASLTSQNGEISVSGAGVSGAGASITTNDAVSIDSEDGTVSLTDATVESQNGEIAVAARELDASGASIRTNREISLTTDEGPLTMRDAAVTSQNGAIEIASAATLDAQRATVETNRDISLGSVGDMTLSSASLRTQNGELTAELDLEAATLTVDGLTIQSRGNTLTYSPAEATVSGSPASGQVVSD
;
A
#
# COMPACT_ATOMS: atom_id res chain seq x y z
N MET A 1 -17.94 -40.54 -51.66
CA MET A 1 -19.17 -41.28 -52.09
C MET A 1 -19.24 -42.58 -51.27
N SER A 2 -20.47 -43.08 -51.04
CA SER A 2 -20.94 -44.19 -50.15
C SER A 2 -20.78 -43.93 -48.65
N ARG A 3 -21.79 -43.51 -47.85
CA ARG A 3 -23.14 -44.08 -47.53
C ARG A 3 -23.07 -45.54 -47.05
N SER A 4 -23.37 -45.82 -45.77
CA SER A 4 -24.74 -46.17 -45.29
C SER A 4 -24.74 -46.75 -43.86
N LEU A 5 -25.66 -46.24 -43.04
CA LEU A 5 -26.17 -46.79 -41.78
C LEU A 5 -26.79 -48.20 -41.92
N TRP A 6 -26.76 -49.01 -40.85
CA TRP A 6 -27.93 -49.68 -40.23
C TRP A 6 -27.50 -50.49 -38.97
N TYR A 7 -27.81 -50.09 -37.73
CA TYR A 7 -29.02 -50.31 -36.88
C TYR A 7 -28.97 -51.52 -35.91
N LEU A 8 -29.10 -51.14 -34.62
CA LEU A 8 -29.93 -51.69 -33.53
C LEU A 8 -29.63 -53.05 -32.87
N GLY A 9 -29.38 -52.98 -31.56
CA GLY A 9 -29.56 -54.04 -30.56
C GLY A 9 -29.52 -53.46 -29.14
N VAL A 10 -30.66 -52.96 -28.66
CA VAL A 10 -30.86 -52.35 -27.33
C VAL A 10 -31.12 -53.43 -26.27
N LEU A 11 -30.45 -53.35 -25.12
CA LEU A 11 -30.99 -53.82 -23.84
C LEU A 11 -30.47 -52.92 -22.71
N LEU A 12 -31.40 -52.46 -21.88
CA LEU A 12 -31.35 -51.26 -21.04
C LEU A 12 -31.68 -51.66 -19.59
N ILE A 13 -30.77 -51.40 -18.63
CA ILE A 13 -31.01 -51.16 -17.18
C ILE A 13 -29.84 -50.26 -16.71
N ILE A 14 -29.99 -48.92 -16.61
CA ILE A 14 -30.27 -48.09 -15.39
C ILE A 14 -29.12 -48.18 -14.36
N ALA A 15 -28.41 -47.15 -13.86
CA ALA A 15 -28.47 -45.67 -13.84
C ALA A 15 -27.01 -45.14 -13.62
N GLY A 16 -26.53 -44.08 -14.28
CA GLY A 16 -26.52 -42.65 -13.86
C GLY A 16 -25.05 -42.15 -13.97
N VAL A 17 -24.64 -41.34 -14.97
CA VAL A 17 -24.67 -39.85 -15.03
C VAL A 17 -23.92 -39.24 -13.82
N VAL A 18 -22.83 -38.45 -13.90
CA VAL A 18 -22.17 -37.71 -14.99
C VAL A 18 -20.71 -37.32 -14.61
N PHE A 19 -19.89 -37.08 -15.64
CA PHE A 19 -18.71 -36.18 -15.78
C PHE A 19 -18.49 -35.11 -14.68
N SER A 20 -17.34 -34.48 -14.45
CA SER A 20 -15.91 -34.58 -14.79
C SER A 20 -15.27 -33.31 -14.21
N ALA A 21 -14.13 -33.38 -13.54
CA ALA A 21 -13.13 -32.29 -13.48
C ALA A 21 -11.95 -32.73 -12.61
N VAL A 22 -10.75 -32.46 -13.07
CA VAL A 22 -9.47 -32.71 -12.39
C VAL A 22 -9.03 -31.41 -11.73
N PRO A 23 -8.55 -31.43 -10.48
CA PRO A 23 -7.52 -30.49 -10.06
C PRO A 23 -6.19 -31.21 -9.85
N THR A 24 -5.16 -30.58 -10.39
CA THR A 24 -3.73 -30.80 -10.15
C THR A 24 -3.40 -30.65 -8.67
N GLY A 25 -2.90 -31.72 -8.05
CA GLY A 25 -2.31 -31.66 -6.71
C GLY A 25 -0.88 -31.12 -6.78
N SER A 26 -0.63 -30.06 -6.01
CA SER A 26 0.71 -29.66 -5.57
C SER A 26 0.91 -30.10 -4.13
N TYR A 27 2.09 -30.61 -3.82
CA TYR A 27 2.47 -31.21 -2.53
C TYR A 27 2.82 -30.14 -1.49
N SER A 28 2.44 -30.36 -0.23
CA SER A 28 3.17 -29.85 0.93
C SER A 28 3.52 -31.02 1.85
N THR A 29 4.81 -31.14 2.20
CA THR A 29 5.32 -32.08 3.19
C THR A 29 5.29 -31.44 4.57
N ILE A 30 4.65 -32.12 5.53
CA ILE A 30 4.60 -31.74 6.93
C ILE A 30 5.66 -32.55 7.70
N ALA A 31 6.51 -31.85 8.48
CA ALA A 31 7.19 -32.42 9.64
C ALA A 31 6.30 -32.20 10.89
N GLY A 32 6.15 -33.25 11.72
CA GLY A 32 5.20 -33.33 12.83
C GLY A 32 5.34 -32.23 13.90
N SER A 33 4.33 -31.93 14.71
CA SER A 33 3.56 -32.89 15.52
C SER A 33 2.14 -32.41 15.83
N ARG A 34 1.14 -33.16 15.35
CA ARG A 34 -0.29 -33.19 15.73
C ARG A 34 -0.99 -31.84 16.01
N PRO A 35 -1.36 -31.09 14.95
CA PRO A 35 -2.66 -30.45 14.90
C PRO A 35 -3.69 -31.48 14.40
N VAL A 36 -4.90 -31.44 14.95
CA VAL A 36 -6.06 -32.06 14.31
C VAL A 36 -6.24 -31.41 12.93
N ASP A 37 -6.41 -32.20 11.88
CA ASP A 37 -6.84 -31.72 10.56
C ASP A 37 -8.15 -30.95 10.77
N ILE A 38 -8.09 -29.63 10.68
CA ILE A 38 -9.26 -28.77 10.63
C ILE A 38 -9.50 -28.54 9.14
N SER A 39 -10.48 -29.24 8.58
CA SER A 39 -11.01 -28.90 7.28
C SER A 39 -11.73 -27.56 7.38
N ILE A 40 -11.32 -26.60 6.56
CA ILE A 40 -12.10 -25.40 6.29
C ILE A 40 -13.12 -25.81 5.22
N ALA A 41 -14.40 -25.76 5.56
CA ALA A 41 -15.52 -25.99 4.64
C ALA A 41 -16.31 -24.68 4.52
N ASP A 42 -16.95 -24.45 3.37
CA ASP A 42 -17.85 -23.30 3.17
C ASP A 42 -19.25 -23.54 3.80
N ASP A 43 -19.31 -24.25 4.93
CA ASP A 43 -20.55 -24.55 5.65
C ASP A 43 -20.46 -24.20 7.15
N ASP A 44 -21.61 -24.17 7.81
CA ASP A 44 -21.79 -23.86 9.23
C ASP A 44 -21.07 -24.84 10.19
N SER A 45 -20.40 -25.88 9.65
CA SER A 45 -19.63 -26.86 10.40
C SER A 45 -18.10 -26.61 10.40
N ALA A 46 -17.62 -25.59 9.67
CA ALA A 46 -16.21 -25.19 9.72
C ALA A 46 -15.84 -24.52 11.04
N VAL A 47 -14.60 -24.72 11.46
CA VAL A 47 -14.10 -24.27 12.77
C VAL A 47 -14.05 -22.75 12.89
N ILE A 48 -13.78 -22.06 11.78
CA ILE A 48 -14.14 -20.68 11.54
C ILE A 48 -14.98 -20.70 10.28
N ALA A 49 -16.21 -20.20 10.36
CA ALA A 49 -17.14 -20.21 9.24
C ALA A 49 -17.49 -18.78 8.85
N LEU A 50 -17.64 -18.54 7.56
CA LEU A 50 -18.22 -17.31 7.04
C LEU A 50 -19.60 -17.65 6.49
N VAL A 51 -20.64 -17.08 7.10
CA VAL A 51 -22.02 -17.38 6.75
C VAL A 51 -22.67 -16.14 6.16
N ASP A 52 -23.25 -16.24 4.97
CA ASP A 52 -24.04 -15.15 4.40
C ASP A 52 -25.30 -14.89 5.24
N THR A 53 -25.71 -13.62 5.34
CA THR A 53 -26.93 -13.24 6.06
C THR A 53 -28.19 -13.40 5.21
N GLY A 54 -28.02 -13.51 3.89
CA GLY A 54 -29.09 -13.44 2.90
C GLY A 54 -29.64 -12.02 2.65
N GLU A 55 -29.08 -11.00 3.29
CA GLU A 55 -29.50 -9.61 3.10
C GLU A 55 -29.04 -9.06 1.75
N SER A 56 -29.84 -8.16 1.18
CA SER A 56 -29.51 -7.48 -0.08
C SER A 56 -28.97 -6.09 0.20
N VAL A 57 -27.82 -5.75 -0.39
CA VAL A 57 -27.27 -4.39 -0.30
C VAL A 57 -28.06 -3.49 -1.26
N THR A 58 -28.79 -2.51 -0.69
CA THR A 58 -29.59 -1.52 -1.43
C THR A 58 -29.43 -0.12 -0.79
N ASN A 59 -29.54 0.94 -1.59
CA ASN A 59 -29.44 2.33 -1.12
C ASN A 59 -30.79 2.90 -0.62
N PRO A 60 -30.84 3.74 0.44
CA PRO A 60 -29.88 3.84 1.55
C PRO A 60 -30.17 2.73 2.57
N GLY A 61 -29.12 2.09 3.09
CA GLY A 61 -29.27 1.08 4.14
C GLY A 61 -30.11 1.66 5.27
N GLN A 62 -31.16 0.94 5.72
CA GLN A 62 -32.07 1.44 6.75
C GLN A 62 -31.27 1.79 8.03
N GLY A 63 -30.97 3.06 8.25
CA GLY A 63 -30.43 3.58 9.51
C GLY A 63 -28.95 3.99 9.54
N GLY A 64 -28.31 4.30 8.40
CA GLY A 64 -26.97 4.91 8.36
C GLY A 64 -25.80 3.98 8.73
N GLY A 65 -26.08 2.75 9.18
CA GLY A 65 -25.10 1.66 9.28
C GLY A 65 -25.15 0.77 8.05
N GLY A 66 -24.01 0.21 7.63
CA GLY A 66 -23.93 -0.71 6.48
C GLY A 66 -24.86 -1.92 6.60
N THR A 67 -25.21 -2.53 5.47
CA THR A 67 -26.02 -3.76 5.43
C THR A 67 -25.17 -4.95 5.86
N PRO A 68 -25.57 -5.74 6.88
CA PRO A 68 -24.79 -6.91 7.30
C PRO A 68 -24.90 -7.99 6.23
N VAL A 69 -23.82 -8.27 5.50
CA VAL A 69 -23.81 -9.21 4.35
C VAL A 69 -23.27 -10.59 4.70
N ALA A 70 -22.40 -10.67 5.71
CA ALA A 70 -21.85 -11.92 6.18
C ALA A 70 -21.61 -11.88 7.69
N ARG A 71 -21.47 -13.06 8.30
CA ARG A 71 -21.08 -13.24 9.70
C ARG A 71 -19.92 -14.21 9.79
N LEU A 72 -18.82 -13.76 10.38
CA LEU A 72 -17.69 -14.60 10.74
C LEU A 72 -17.99 -15.27 12.08
N PHE A 73 -18.09 -16.60 12.10
CA PHE A 73 -18.55 -17.38 13.26
C PHE A 73 -17.41 -18.19 13.87
N ASN A 74 -17.29 -18.11 15.20
CA ASN A 74 -16.33 -18.91 15.96
C ASN A 74 -16.97 -20.21 16.45
N ASN A 75 -16.66 -21.32 15.79
CA ASN A 75 -17.09 -22.66 16.18
C ASN A 75 -16.11 -23.37 17.13
N PHE A 76 -15.06 -22.70 17.63
CA PHE A 76 -14.25 -23.24 18.73
C PHE A 76 -14.98 -23.12 20.08
N ASP A 77 -14.64 -24.03 20.99
CA ASP A 77 -15.05 -23.99 22.40
C ASP A 77 -14.29 -22.91 23.22
N SER A 78 -13.45 -22.09 22.58
CA SER A 78 -12.67 -21.00 23.19
C SER A 78 -12.76 -19.72 22.37
N THR A 79 -12.62 -18.57 23.04
CA THR A 79 -12.54 -17.26 22.38
C THR A 79 -11.38 -17.23 21.38
N LEU A 80 -11.63 -16.62 20.21
CA LEU A 80 -10.61 -16.35 19.20
C LEU A 80 -10.39 -14.85 19.05
N THR A 81 -9.13 -14.46 18.87
CA THR A 81 -8.78 -13.15 18.30
C THR A 81 -8.39 -13.37 16.84
N VAL A 82 -9.10 -12.70 15.93
CA VAL A 82 -9.00 -12.91 14.48
C VAL A 82 -8.58 -11.62 13.80
N ARG A 83 -7.52 -11.70 13.00
CA ARG A 83 -7.05 -10.67 12.08
C ARG A 83 -7.31 -11.10 10.64
N PHE A 84 -7.95 -10.25 9.85
CA PHE A 84 -8.40 -10.62 8.51
C PHE A 84 -8.47 -9.43 7.56
N ASP A 85 -8.29 -9.70 6.27
CA ASP A 85 -8.60 -8.76 5.18
C ASP A 85 -9.93 -9.14 4.53
N VAL A 86 -10.70 -8.14 4.09
CA VAL A 86 -11.94 -8.36 3.34
C VAL A 86 -11.89 -7.63 2.00
N ALA A 87 -12.25 -8.34 0.95
CA ALA A 87 -12.43 -7.79 -0.39
C ALA A 87 -13.77 -8.21 -0.98
N VAL A 88 -14.25 -7.46 -1.96
CA VAL A 88 -15.44 -7.79 -2.75
C VAL A 88 -15.10 -7.70 -4.23
N ASP A 89 -15.68 -8.58 -5.04
CA ASP A 89 -15.42 -8.70 -6.48
C ASP A 89 -16.17 -7.69 -7.36
N THR A 90 -16.76 -6.65 -6.76
CA THR A 90 -17.47 -5.58 -7.47
C THR A 90 -17.14 -4.22 -6.89
N GLU A 91 -16.97 -3.24 -7.77
CA GLU A 91 -16.76 -1.83 -7.39
C GLU A 91 -18.07 -1.15 -6.94
N ALA A 92 -19.22 -1.78 -7.22
CA ALA A 92 -20.55 -1.28 -6.87
C ALA A 92 -20.87 -1.30 -5.37
N VAL A 93 -20.06 -1.99 -4.58
CA VAL A 93 -20.25 -2.21 -3.15
C VAL A 93 -18.91 -1.97 -2.44
N THR A 94 -18.92 -1.25 -1.33
CA THR A 94 -17.79 -1.18 -0.39
C THR A 94 -18.12 -2.00 0.85
N VAL A 95 -17.14 -2.73 1.34
CA VAL A 95 -17.23 -3.45 2.61
C VAL A 95 -16.51 -2.61 3.66
N SER A 96 -17.07 -2.50 4.85
CA SER A 96 -16.43 -1.82 5.96
C SER A 96 -16.55 -2.69 7.19
N ASP A 97 -15.41 -2.91 7.83
CA ASP A 97 -15.32 -3.54 9.14
C ASP A 97 -14.32 -2.72 9.98
N PRO A 98 -14.81 -1.94 10.95
CA PRO A 98 -13.96 -1.03 11.73
C PRO A 98 -13.18 -1.73 12.85
N ASP A 99 -13.52 -2.98 13.17
CA ASP A 99 -12.93 -3.70 14.28
C ASP A 99 -11.94 -4.74 13.72
N ASP A 100 -10.65 -4.41 13.58
CA ASP A 100 -9.57 -5.39 13.31
C ASP A 100 -8.41 -5.13 14.27
N PRO A 101 -7.97 -6.10 15.10
CA PRO A 101 -8.46 -7.48 15.22
C PRO A 101 -9.76 -7.62 16.03
N VAL A 102 -10.62 -8.58 15.64
CA VAL A 102 -11.87 -8.91 16.35
C VAL A 102 -11.66 -10.00 17.38
N THR A 103 -12.31 -9.87 18.54
CA THR A 103 -12.41 -10.96 19.52
C THR A 103 -13.80 -11.60 19.49
N ILE A 104 -13.90 -12.88 19.10
CA ILE A 104 -15.16 -13.62 18.92
C ILE A 104 -15.28 -14.71 19.99
N ALA A 105 -16.32 -14.64 20.82
CA ALA A 105 -16.59 -15.65 21.86
C ALA A 105 -17.03 -17.01 21.25
N PRO A 106 -16.95 -18.12 22.01
CA PRO A 106 -17.42 -19.43 21.55
C PRO A 106 -18.88 -19.39 21.10
N SER A 107 -19.17 -19.92 19.91
CA SER A 107 -20.51 -19.93 19.31
C SER A 107 -21.12 -18.54 19.08
N ASP A 108 -20.27 -17.51 18.98
CA ASP A 108 -20.67 -16.15 18.62
C ASP A 108 -20.15 -15.79 17.23
N GLY A 109 -20.57 -14.65 16.69
CA GLY A 109 -20.07 -14.19 15.40
C GLY A 109 -20.01 -12.68 15.23
N HIS A 110 -19.06 -12.25 14.41
CA HIS A 110 -18.82 -10.87 14.03
C HIS A 110 -19.52 -10.53 12.72
N GLN A 111 -20.16 -9.36 12.64
CA GLN A 111 -20.89 -8.96 11.43
C GLN A 111 -20.00 -8.16 10.50
N ILE A 112 -19.97 -8.58 9.24
CA ILE A 112 -19.33 -7.84 8.17
C ILE A 112 -20.41 -7.04 7.44
N THR A 113 -20.22 -5.73 7.34
CA THR A 113 -21.20 -4.84 6.73
C THR A 113 -20.72 -4.31 5.38
N ALA A 114 -21.65 -4.13 4.45
CA ALA A 114 -21.38 -3.57 3.14
C ALA A 114 -22.41 -2.50 2.77
N ARG A 115 -22.00 -1.55 1.94
CA ARG A 115 -22.81 -0.44 1.45
C ARG A 115 -22.60 -0.24 -0.04
N CYS A 116 -23.59 0.33 -0.71
CA CYS A 116 -23.44 0.67 -2.11
C CYS A 116 -22.32 1.70 -2.31
N THR A 117 -21.60 1.57 -3.43
CA THR A 117 -20.70 2.59 -3.96
C THR A 117 -21.47 3.38 -5.02
N PRO A 118 -21.96 4.59 -4.70
CA PRO A 118 -22.91 5.32 -5.55
C PRO A 118 -22.39 5.59 -6.97
N SER A 119 -21.09 5.86 -7.11
CA SER A 119 -20.45 6.26 -8.38
C SER A 119 -20.40 5.18 -9.47
N VAL A 120 -20.50 3.90 -9.11
CA VAL A 120 -20.42 2.78 -10.06
C VAL A 120 -21.78 2.11 -10.21
N GLY A 121 -22.40 1.83 -9.05
CA GLY A 121 -23.48 0.88 -8.82
C GLY A 121 -23.59 -0.27 -9.82
N GLY A 122 -24.80 -0.80 -9.96
CA GLY A 122 -25.04 -2.07 -10.63
C GLY A 122 -25.85 -3.01 -9.76
N SER A 123 -26.28 -4.11 -10.35
CA SER A 123 -27.05 -5.14 -9.65
C SER A 123 -26.59 -6.53 -10.03
N GLY A 124 -26.64 -7.44 -9.05
CA GLY A 124 -26.16 -8.79 -9.24
C GLY A 124 -25.91 -9.51 -7.93
N THR A 125 -24.96 -10.43 -7.95
CA THR A 125 -24.45 -11.14 -6.78
C THR A 125 -22.98 -10.83 -6.66
N ALA A 126 -22.57 -10.31 -5.50
CA ALA A 126 -21.18 -10.04 -5.19
C ALA A 126 -20.59 -11.21 -4.37
N THR A 127 -19.31 -11.47 -4.56
CA THR A 127 -18.52 -12.44 -3.79
C THR A 127 -17.65 -11.67 -2.80
N LEU A 128 -17.96 -11.82 -1.52
CA LEU A 128 -17.08 -11.41 -0.43
C LEU A 128 -15.98 -12.44 -0.27
N THR A 129 -14.73 -12.00 -0.28
CA THR A 129 -13.55 -12.82 0.04
C THR A 129 -12.94 -12.30 1.33
N LEU A 130 -12.95 -13.15 2.37
CA LEU A 130 -12.29 -12.86 3.64
C LEU A 130 -11.03 -13.72 3.74
N THR A 131 -9.88 -13.08 3.90
CA THR A 131 -8.59 -13.74 4.11
C THR A 131 -8.22 -13.62 5.58
N VAL A 132 -8.36 -14.72 6.32
CA VAL A 132 -7.87 -14.81 7.70
C VAL A 132 -6.34 -14.82 7.64
N ILE A 133 -5.74 -13.71 8.06
CA ILE A 133 -4.28 -13.61 8.18
C ILE A 133 -3.85 -14.44 9.39
N GLU A 134 -4.55 -14.28 10.51
CA GLU A 134 -4.31 -15.06 11.72
C GLU A 134 -5.55 -15.12 12.62
N ALA A 135 -5.93 -16.31 13.10
CA ALA A 135 -6.87 -16.49 14.19
C ALA A 135 -6.21 -17.29 15.32
N THR A 136 -6.11 -16.69 16.50
CA THR A 136 -5.43 -17.31 17.65
C THR A 136 -6.39 -17.47 18.82
N GLY A 137 -6.40 -18.67 19.40
CA GLY A 137 -7.06 -18.97 20.67
C GLY A 137 -6.19 -19.86 21.54
N ASP A 138 -6.65 -20.15 22.76
CA ASP A 138 -5.88 -20.86 23.79
C ASP A 138 -5.27 -22.21 23.34
N ARG A 139 -5.88 -22.86 22.35
CA ARG A 139 -5.52 -24.21 21.90
C ARG A 139 -5.46 -24.37 20.39
N ALA A 140 -5.60 -23.29 19.62
CA ALA A 140 -5.67 -23.36 18.19
C ALA A 140 -5.15 -22.09 17.53
N ARG A 141 -4.57 -22.26 16.34
CA ARG A 141 -4.11 -21.20 15.46
C ARG A 141 -4.54 -21.55 14.04
N VAL A 142 -5.17 -20.62 13.35
CA VAL A 142 -5.51 -20.71 11.92
C VAL A 142 -4.79 -19.58 11.22
N THR A 143 -4.11 -19.85 10.11
CA THR A 143 -3.48 -18.84 9.26
C THR A 143 -3.82 -19.12 7.81
N ASP A 144 -3.80 -18.07 6.98
CA ASP A 144 -3.93 -18.16 5.53
C ASP A 144 -5.22 -18.85 5.04
N ALA A 145 -6.31 -18.69 5.80
CA ALA A 145 -7.61 -19.26 5.44
C ALA A 145 -8.41 -18.26 4.59
N VAL A 146 -8.83 -18.68 3.41
CA VAL A 146 -9.69 -17.88 2.54
C VAL A 146 -11.12 -18.40 2.64
N LEU A 147 -12.03 -17.53 3.08
CA LEU A 147 -13.45 -17.80 3.21
C LEU A 147 -14.22 -16.95 2.21
N THR A 148 -15.30 -17.47 1.64
CA THR A 148 -16.12 -16.72 0.70
C THR A 148 -17.59 -16.74 1.09
N ALA A 149 -18.28 -15.62 0.85
CA ALA A 149 -19.73 -15.51 1.00
C ALA A 149 -20.29 -14.77 -0.21
N GLN A 150 -21.53 -15.08 -0.57
CA GLN A 150 -22.23 -14.39 -1.66
C GLN A 150 -23.42 -13.62 -1.13
N PHE A 151 -23.60 -12.40 -1.61
CA PHE A 151 -24.77 -11.60 -1.27
C PHE A 151 -25.32 -10.87 -2.51
N PRO A 152 -26.65 -10.75 -2.61
CA PRO A 152 -27.26 -9.93 -3.65
C PRO A 152 -27.01 -8.44 -3.40
N TYR A 153 -26.81 -7.68 -4.47
CA TYR A 153 -26.79 -6.23 -4.41
C TYR A 153 -27.65 -5.66 -5.54
N ASP A 154 -28.33 -4.57 -5.24
CA ASP A 154 -29.02 -3.72 -6.20
C ASP A 154 -28.69 -2.29 -5.82
N CYS A 155 -27.51 -1.88 -6.24
CA CYS A 155 -27.02 -0.54 -6.02
C CYS A 155 -27.43 0.29 -7.22
N PRO A 156 -28.26 1.32 -7.06
CA PRO A 156 -28.46 2.27 -8.13
C PRO A 156 -27.09 2.85 -8.45
N GLY A 157 -26.54 2.51 -9.62
CA GLY A 157 -25.32 3.17 -10.07
C GLY A 157 -25.63 4.60 -10.43
N GLY A 158 -24.58 5.37 -10.70
CA GLY A 158 -24.63 6.62 -11.47
C GLY A 158 -25.14 6.42 -12.91
N GLY A 159 -26.10 5.51 -13.11
CA GLY A 159 -26.85 5.29 -14.33
C GLY A 159 -27.71 6.49 -14.59
N GLY A 160 -27.11 7.55 -15.12
CA GLY A 160 -27.76 8.65 -15.81
C GLY A 160 -29.10 9.03 -15.20
N GLY A 161 -29.12 9.30 -13.89
CA GLY A 161 -30.06 10.20 -13.24
C GLY A 161 -29.86 11.56 -13.88
N GLY A 162 -30.35 11.64 -15.11
CA GLY A 162 -29.84 12.60 -16.06
C GLY A 162 -30.36 13.95 -15.69
N ASN A 163 -29.45 14.91 -15.53
CA ASN A 163 -29.78 16.33 -15.66
C ASN A 163 -31.12 16.66 -15.01
N GLU A 164 -31.41 16.18 -13.79
CA GLU A 164 -32.43 16.86 -13.03
C GLU A 164 -31.76 18.20 -12.74
N PRO A 165 -32.22 19.28 -13.41
CA PRO A 165 -31.48 20.52 -13.38
C PRO A 165 -31.48 20.95 -11.92
N ARG A 166 -30.30 20.91 -11.28
CA ARG A 166 -30.13 21.45 -9.93
C ARG A 166 -30.81 22.81 -9.92
N PRO A 167 -31.75 23.07 -9.00
CA PRO A 167 -32.47 24.33 -9.00
C PRO A 167 -31.49 25.50 -8.94
N GLY A 168 -31.42 26.30 -10.02
CA GLY A 168 -30.59 27.50 -10.08
C GLY A 168 -29.16 27.27 -10.57
N ASN A 169 -28.21 28.01 -9.99
CA ASN A 169 -26.80 28.03 -10.39
C ASN A 169 -25.94 27.18 -9.44
N GLY A 170 -26.53 26.12 -8.86
CA GLY A 170 -25.92 25.32 -7.80
C GLY A 170 -24.79 24.44 -8.32
N VAL A 171 -23.60 24.57 -7.72
CA VAL A 171 -22.38 23.80 -8.06
C VAL A 171 -22.08 22.70 -7.04
N ALA A 172 -22.79 22.72 -5.91
CA ALA A 172 -22.71 21.73 -4.85
C ALA A 172 -24.07 21.55 -4.18
N TYR A 173 -24.19 20.55 -3.31
CA TYR A 173 -25.37 20.30 -2.48
C TYR A 173 -24.99 19.66 -1.14
N ILE A 174 -25.92 19.72 -0.19
CA ILE A 174 -25.82 19.03 1.10
C ILE A 174 -26.52 17.68 0.97
N ASP A 175 -25.72 16.63 0.96
CA ASP A 175 -26.16 15.24 0.89
C ASP A 175 -26.78 14.84 2.24
N THR A 176 -28.11 14.76 2.29
CA THR A 176 -28.83 14.59 3.55
C THR A 176 -29.08 13.12 3.89
N ASP A 177 -29.09 12.25 2.90
CA ASP A 177 -29.30 10.82 3.06
C ASP A 177 -28.05 9.96 2.84
N GLY A 178 -26.90 10.60 2.54
CA GLY A 178 -25.56 10.00 2.51
C GLY A 178 -25.32 9.15 1.27
N ASP A 179 -26.06 9.46 0.20
CA ASP A 179 -26.18 8.66 -1.00
C ASP A 179 -25.22 9.14 -2.10
N GLY A 180 -24.63 10.32 -1.92
CA GLY A 180 -23.63 10.91 -2.78
C GLY A 180 -24.16 11.48 -4.09
N GLU A 181 -25.47 11.50 -4.30
CA GLU A 181 -26.18 12.03 -5.48
C GLU A 181 -27.10 13.18 -5.05
N TYR A 182 -27.54 13.99 -6.01
CA TYR A 182 -28.45 15.10 -5.69
C TYR A 182 -29.90 14.63 -5.70
N ASP A 183 -30.61 14.90 -4.61
CA ASP A 183 -32.02 14.58 -4.45
C ASP A 183 -32.95 15.81 -4.38
N GLU A 184 -34.21 15.63 -4.82
CA GLU A 184 -35.22 16.68 -4.71
C GLU A 184 -35.49 17.02 -3.24
N GLY A 185 -35.10 18.24 -2.84
CA GLY A 185 -35.26 18.74 -1.48
C GLY A 185 -33.95 19.05 -0.78
N GLU A 186 -32.83 18.60 -1.34
CA GLU A 186 -31.51 18.92 -0.83
C GLU A 186 -31.12 20.37 -1.09
N ALA A 187 -30.37 20.93 -0.14
CA ALA A 187 -29.92 22.31 -0.22
C ALA A 187 -28.77 22.42 -1.23
N THR A 188 -29.00 23.14 -2.33
CA THR A 188 -27.96 23.45 -3.33
C THR A 188 -27.18 24.71 -2.94
N LEU A 189 -25.90 24.73 -3.25
CA LEU A 189 -24.99 25.84 -2.97
C LEU A 189 -24.41 26.43 -4.26
N THR A 190 -24.28 27.75 -4.30
CA THR A 190 -23.55 28.47 -5.35
C THR A 190 -22.04 28.40 -5.16
N ALA A 191 -21.28 28.75 -6.20
CA ALA A 191 -19.81 28.78 -6.12
C ALA A 191 -19.27 29.73 -5.04
N GLU A 192 -19.97 30.83 -4.75
CA GLU A 192 -19.60 31.76 -3.70
C GLU A 192 -19.84 31.17 -2.31
N GLU A 193 -20.91 30.39 -2.14
CA GLU A 193 -21.24 29.71 -0.88
C GLU A 193 -20.29 28.55 -0.60
N VAL A 194 -19.96 27.75 -1.62
CA VAL A 194 -18.96 26.67 -1.50
C VAL A 194 -17.60 27.23 -1.06
N ALA A 195 -17.17 28.37 -1.60
CA ALA A 195 -15.83 28.90 -1.33
C ALA A 195 -15.60 29.33 0.13
N THR A 196 -16.65 29.48 0.93
CA THR A 196 -16.59 29.82 2.36
C THR A 196 -17.56 28.96 3.16
N PHE A 197 -17.70 27.70 2.77
CA PHE A 197 -18.66 26.79 3.39
C PHE A 197 -18.17 26.40 4.79
N ASP A 198 -19.04 26.51 5.78
CA ASP A 198 -18.70 26.27 7.18
C ASP A 198 -19.93 25.67 7.88
N ASN A 199 -20.00 24.34 7.92
CA ASN A 199 -21.02 23.57 8.61
C ASN A 199 -20.52 22.14 8.91
N ASP A 200 -19.97 21.96 10.11
CA ASP A 200 -19.43 20.73 10.68
C ASP A 200 -20.42 19.56 10.77
N ASP A 201 -21.73 19.81 10.65
CA ASP A 201 -22.77 18.77 10.67
C ASP A 201 -23.17 18.27 9.26
N ALA A 202 -22.67 18.88 8.18
CA ALA A 202 -23.17 18.63 6.83
C ALA A 202 -22.24 17.75 5.98
N GLU A 203 -22.82 16.87 5.17
CA GLU A 203 -22.11 16.14 4.13
C GLU A 203 -22.15 16.95 2.82
N LEU A 204 -21.01 17.53 2.43
CA LEU A 204 -20.92 18.42 1.28
C LEU A 204 -20.47 17.65 0.03
N VAL A 205 -21.26 17.73 -1.05
CA VAL A 205 -20.87 17.22 -2.37
C VAL A 205 -20.72 18.35 -3.37
N VAL A 206 -19.51 18.53 -3.90
CA VAL A 206 -19.18 19.48 -4.97
C VAL A 206 -18.98 18.71 -6.27
N HIS A 207 -19.81 19.01 -7.26
CA HIS A 207 -19.72 18.37 -8.56
C HIS A 207 -20.22 19.31 -9.65
N THR A 208 -19.35 19.62 -10.62
CA THR A 208 -19.62 20.64 -11.65
C THR A 208 -19.41 20.14 -13.08
N ASP A 209 -19.41 18.83 -13.32
CA ASP A 209 -19.25 18.25 -14.66
C ASP A 209 -18.04 18.81 -15.45
N GLY A 210 -16.92 19.07 -14.74
CA GLY A 210 -15.66 19.57 -15.29
C GLY A 210 -15.47 21.08 -15.18
N GLU A 211 -16.45 21.83 -14.63
CA GLU A 211 -16.32 23.28 -14.47
C GLU A 211 -15.48 23.67 -13.23
N THR A 212 -15.17 24.97 -13.13
CA THR A 212 -14.33 25.51 -12.06
C THR A 212 -15.14 26.32 -11.05
N VAL A 213 -15.01 25.96 -9.76
CA VAL A 213 -15.38 26.81 -8.63
C VAL A 213 -14.16 27.65 -8.28
N SER A 214 -14.24 28.98 -8.44
CA SER A 214 -13.09 29.85 -8.22
C SER A 214 -13.38 31.06 -7.34
N THR A 215 -12.38 31.44 -6.53
CA THR A 215 -12.40 32.64 -5.71
C THR A 215 -11.07 33.38 -5.76
N ARG A 216 -11.12 34.71 -5.59
CA ARG A 216 -9.92 35.56 -5.42
C ARG A 216 -9.44 35.62 -3.97
N ARG A 217 -10.29 35.19 -3.04
CA ARG A 217 -9.96 35.10 -1.62
C ARG A 217 -9.35 33.74 -1.37
N GLU A 218 -9.16 33.42 -0.11
CA GLU A 218 -8.96 32.05 0.33
C GLU A 218 -10.26 31.26 0.08
N MET A 219 -10.11 29.99 -0.24
CA MET A 219 -11.22 29.04 -0.27
C MET A 219 -11.11 28.24 1.03
N ASP A 220 -12.17 28.25 1.82
CA ASP A 220 -12.20 27.63 3.15
C ASP A 220 -13.50 26.82 3.23
N ILE A 221 -13.36 25.50 3.34
CA ILE A 221 -14.46 24.53 3.33
C ILE A 221 -14.34 23.69 4.59
N THR A 222 -15.30 23.83 5.50
CA THR A 222 -15.45 22.98 6.69
C THR A 222 -16.80 22.27 6.64
N ALA A 223 -16.78 20.95 6.71
CA ALA A 223 -17.97 20.11 6.65
C ALA A 223 -17.84 18.89 7.58
N ALA A 224 -18.91 18.11 7.79
CA ALA A 224 -18.78 16.77 8.36
C ALA A 224 -17.98 15.89 7.41
N SER A 225 -18.33 15.88 6.13
CA SER A 225 -17.60 15.19 5.05
C SER A 225 -17.55 16.07 3.81
N VAL A 226 -16.50 15.91 2.99
CA VAL A 226 -16.35 16.67 1.74
C VAL A 226 -16.09 15.71 0.59
N THR A 227 -16.96 15.73 -0.41
CA THR A 227 -16.78 14.99 -1.66
C THR A 227 -16.65 15.96 -2.82
N VAL A 228 -15.61 15.83 -3.63
CA VAL A 228 -15.38 16.64 -4.83
C VAL A 228 -15.17 15.73 -6.02
N ARG A 229 -16.07 15.82 -7.01
CA ARG A 229 -16.05 14.96 -8.20
C ARG A 229 -16.01 15.78 -9.47
N GLY A 230 -15.11 15.47 -10.40
CA GLY A 230 -15.08 16.10 -11.72
C GLY A 230 -15.09 17.63 -11.65
N THR A 231 -14.41 18.23 -10.68
CA THR A 231 -14.51 19.67 -10.38
C THR A 231 -13.13 20.26 -10.18
N THR A 232 -12.91 21.48 -10.68
CA THR A 232 -11.73 22.27 -10.29
C THR A 232 -12.10 23.26 -9.18
N LEU A 233 -11.52 23.08 -8.00
CA LEU A 233 -11.49 24.08 -6.93
C LEU A 233 -10.25 24.96 -7.10
N SER A 234 -10.43 26.27 -7.27
CA SER A 234 -9.30 27.19 -7.50
C SER A 234 -9.38 28.46 -6.67
N SER A 235 -8.31 28.76 -5.95
CA SER A 235 -8.20 29.96 -5.11
C SER A 235 -6.95 30.77 -5.44
N ASN A 236 -7.04 32.10 -5.30
CA ASN A 236 -5.86 32.96 -5.44
C ASN A 236 -4.99 32.99 -4.18
N ARG A 237 -5.54 32.75 -2.98
CA ARG A 237 -4.82 32.90 -1.70
C ARG A 237 -4.52 31.60 -0.96
N GLY A 238 -5.09 30.48 -1.38
CA GLY A 238 -4.96 29.19 -0.70
C GLY A 238 -6.29 28.44 -0.66
N VAL A 239 -6.24 27.12 -0.54
CA VAL A 239 -7.41 26.26 -0.38
C VAL A 239 -7.24 25.49 0.91
N SER A 240 -8.18 25.64 1.84
CA SER A 240 -8.32 24.86 3.06
C SER A 240 -9.58 24.01 2.98
N ILE A 241 -9.46 22.71 3.20
CA ILE A 241 -10.58 21.77 3.22
C ILE A 241 -10.47 20.93 4.49
N ALA A 242 -11.44 21.04 5.38
CA ALA A 242 -11.53 20.28 6.62
C ALA A 242 -12.83 19.47 6.68
N ALA A 243 -12.71 18.16 6.95
CA ALA A 243 -13.83 17.30 7.30
C ALA A 243 -13.76 16.98 8.80
N ASP A 244 -14.63 17.57 9.62
CA ASP A 244 -14.61 17.39 11.08
C ASP A 244 -14.99 15.96 11.45
N GLY A 245 -13.96 15.14 11.66
CA GLY A 245 -14.10 13.71 11.85
C GLY A 245 -14.61 12.95 10.61
N GLY A 246 -14.93 13.57 9.47
CA GLY A 246 -15.35 12.78 8.30
C GLY A 246 -14.24 12.48 7.31
N THR A 247 -14.67 12.06 6.14
CA THR A 247 -13.80 11.73 5.00
C THR A 247 -13.74 12.92 4.05
N VAL A 248 -12.55 13.18 3.50
CA VAL A 248 -12.38 14.01 2.31
C VAL A 248 -12.17 13.10 1.10
N SER A 249 -13.00 13.23 0.06
CA SER A 249 -12.95 12.43 -1.15
C SER A 249 -12.78 13.28 -2.39
N PHE A 250 -11.77 12.98 -3.20
CA PHE A 250 -11.53 13.57 -4.51
C PHE A 250 -11.55 12.47 -5.58
N ARG A 251 -12.32 12.69 -6.65
CA ARG A 251 -12.28 11.86 -7.84
C ARG A 251 -12.33 12.71 -9.09
N ASP A 252 -11.38 12.51 -10.00
CA ASP A 252 -11.25 13.30 -11.23
C ASP A 252 -11.28 14.82 -10.95
N ALA A 253 -10.74 15.22 -9.80
CA ALA A 253 -10.82 16.58 -9.31
C ALA A 253 -9.51 17.33 -9.50
N THR A 254 -9.57 18.66 -9.40
CA THR A 254 -8.38 19.50 -9.32
C THR A 254 -8.53 20.48 -8.16
N VAL A 255 -7.54 20.52 -7.26
CA VAL A 255 -7.45 21.51 -6.17
C VAL A 255 -6.26 22.41 -6.42
N ARG A 256 -6.50 23.71 -6.59
CA ARG A 256 -5.49 24.68 -7.05
C ARG A 256 -5.34 25.89 -6.13
N GLY A 257 -4.16 26.02 -5.49
CA GLY A 257 -3.72 27.20 -4.77
C GLY A 257 -2.78 28.08 -5.60
N ASN A 258 -3.23 29.22 -6.14
CA ASN A 258 -2.38 30.00 -7.06
C ASN A 258 -1.26 30.78 -6.37
N ASN A 259 -1.44 31.25 -5.13
CA ASN A 259 -0.38 31.97 -4.39
C ASN A 259 -0.30 31.61 -2.91
N GLY A 260 -1.10 30.65 -2.45
CA GLY A 260 -1.10 30.18 -1.07
C GLY A 260 -1.21 28.66 -1.02
N PRO A 261 -1.08 28.08 0.18
CA PRO A 261 -1.00 26.64 0.35
C PRO A 261 -2.29 25.93 -0.04
N VAL A 262 -2.20 24.61 -0.19
CA VAL A 262 -3.36 23.72 -0.15
C VAL A 262 -3.23 22.89 1.12
N GLU A 263 -4.22 23.01 2.00
CA GLU A 263 -4.29 22.32 3.28
C GLU A 263 -5.56 21.46 3.29
N ILE A 264 -5.41 20.18 3.62
CA ILE A 264 -6.52 19.22 3.66
C ILE A 264 -6.44 18.43 4.96
N GLU A 265 -7.52 18.46 5.74
CA GLU A 265 -7.64 17.81 7.04
C GLU A 265 -8.91 16.94 7.09
N GLY A 266 -8.81 15.77 7.70
CA GLY A 266 -9.98 14.93 7.97
C GLY A 266 -9.64 13.67 8.77
N ARG A 267 -10.63 12.84 9.07
CA ARG A 267 -10.36 11.52 9.65
C ARG A 267 -9.65 10.61 8.64
N SER A 268 -10.09 10.66 7.39
CA SER A 268 -9.48 9.94 6.27
C SER A 268 -9.58 10.75 4.99
N LEU A 269 -8.70 10.42 4.04
CA LEU A 269 -8.70 11.01 2.70
C LEU A 269 -8.61 9.93 1.63
N THR A 270 -9.40 10.09 0.57
CA THR A 270 -9.26 9.32 -0.68
C THR A 270 -9.17 10.28 -1.86
N ALA A 271 -8.08 10.24 -2.61
CA ALA A 271 -7.91 10.95 -3.86
C ALA A 271 -7.57 9.97 -4.97
N GLU A 272 -8.42 9.92 -6.00
CA GLU A 272 -8.25 9.06 -7.17
C GLU A 272 -8.23 9.93 -8.43
N ALA A 273 -7.25 9.70 -9.31
CA ALA A 273 -7.09 10.46 -10.56
C ALA A 273 -7.18 11.99 -10.37
N THR A 274 -6.62 12.49 -9.26
CA THR A 274 -6.79 13.86 -8.80
C THR A 274 -5.51 14.66 -8.96
N THR A 275 -5.63 15.96 -9.28
CA THR A 275 -4.50 16.90 -9.29
C THR A 275 -4.62 17.87 -8.12
N ILE A 276 -3.63 17.92 -7.25
CA ILE A 276 -3.49 18.94 -6.21
C ILE A 276 -2.25 19.75 -6.51
N GLU A 277 -2.41 21.05 -6.75
CA GLU A 277 -1.29 21.88 -7.17
C GLU A 277 -1.30 23.28 -6.56
N THR A 278 -0.11 23.79 -6.25
CA THR A 278 0.07 25.11 -5.69
C THR A 278 1.45 25.69 -5.97
N ASN A 279 1.55 27.01 -5.83
CA ASN A 279 2.83 27.71 -5.83
C ASN A 279 3.53 27.74 -4.46
N GLN A 280 2.83 27.41 -3.36
CA GLN A 280 3.39 27.28 -2.01
C GLN A 280 3.53 25.80 -1.66
N GLY A 281 3.20 25.39 -0.42
CA GLY A 281 3.22 23.99 0.03
C GLY A 281 1.85 23.31 -0.01
N ILE A 282 1.89 21.97 0.01
CA ILE A 282 0.72 21.10 0.16
C ILE A 282 0.85 20.37 1.49
N GLY A 283 -0.13 20.55 2.38
CA GLY A 283 -0.25 19.81 3.63
C GLY A 283 -1.49 18.94 3.60
N VAL A 284 -1.35 17.65 3.88
CA VAL A 284 -2.47 16.72 4.04
C VAL A 284 -2.31 15.99 5.36
N GLN A 285 -3.29 16.11 6.24
CA GLN A 285 -3.30 15.46 7.55
C GLN A 285 -4.56 14.62 7.72
N THR A 286 -4.38 13.36 8.08
CA THR A 286 -5.48 12.45 8.38
C THR A 286 -5.29 11.80 9.74
N GLU A 287 -6.38 11.49 10.42
CA GLU A 287 -6.30 10.74 11.70
C GLU A 287 -6.00 9.25 11.46
N THR A 288 -6.43 8.70 10.33
CA THR A 288 -6.39 7.27 10.03
C THR A 288 -5.75 7.02 8.67
N GLU A 289 -6.56 6.88 7.61
CA GLU A 289 -6.07 6.52 6.28
C GLU A 289 -5.97 7.71 5.34
N LEU A 290 -4.82 7.81 4.68
CA LEU A 290 -4.56 8.69 3.55
C LEU A 290 -4.30 7.83 2.32
N SER A 291 -5.21 7.84 1.35
CA SER A 291 -5.06 7.14 0.07
C SER A 291 -5.08 8.13 -1.08
N VAL A 292 -3.98 8.19 -1.84
CA VAL A 292 -3.82 9.05 -3.02
C VAL A 292 -3.27 8.21 -4.16
N THR A 293 -4.14 7.74 -5.04
CA THR A 293 -3.81 6.79 -6.10
C THR A 293 -3.90 7.46 -7.48
N ASP A 294 -2.93 7.15 -8.35
CA ASP A 294 -2.88 7.62 -9.74
C ASP A 294 -3.07 9.15 -9.87
N SER A 295 -2.52 9.89 -8.91
CA SER A 295 -2.77 11.31 -8.74
C SER A 295 -1.50 12.14 -8.96
N THR A 296 -1.63 13.46 -8.95
CA THR A 296 -0.51 14.39 -9.08
C THR A 296 -0.54 15.42 -7.97
N LEU A 297 0.53 15.50 -7.17
CA LEU A 297 0.74 16.51 -6.14
C LEU A 297 1.92 17.38 -6.51
N ARG A 298 1.67 18.69 -6.71
CA ARG A 298 2.70 19.62 -7.20
C ARG A 298 2.76 20.91 -6.39
N ALA A 299 3.88 21.15 -5.73
CA ALA A 299 4.17 22.36 -4.99
C ALA A 299 5.36 23.10 -5.62
N GLN A 300 5.18 24.30 -6.19
CA GLN A 300 6.29 24.93 -6.92
C GLN A 300 7.38 25.50 -6.01
N ASN A 301 7.04 26.02 -4.82
CA ASN A 301 8.02 26.70 -3.96
C ASN A 301 7.79 26.41 -2.47
N GLY A 302 7.11 25.31 -2.13
CA GLY A 302 6.90 24.90 -0.75
C GLY A 302 6.91 23.39 -0.63
N GLU A 303 6.97 22.90 0.59
CA GLU A 303 7.01 21.47 0.89
C GLU A 303 5.73 20.73 0.45
N ILE A 304 5.86 19.41 0.30
CA ILE A 304 4.71 18.50 0.25
C ILE A 304 4.81 17.60 1.48
N ALA A 305 3.84 17.68 2.39
CA ALA A 305 3.79 16.90 3.61
C ALA A 305 2.46 16.13 3.69
N LEU A 306 2.56 14.79 3.77
CA LEU A 306 1.44 13.88 3.95
C LEU A 306 1.61 13.16 5.29
N GLU A 307 0.61 13.29 6.15
CA GLU A 307 0.58 12.69 7.49
C GLU A 307 -0.72 11.88 7.67
N GLY A 308 -0.60 10.69 8.25
CA GLY A 308 -1.72 9.80 8.55
C GLY A 308 -1.27 8.64 9.44
N GLU A 309 -2.19 7.77 9.85
CA GLU A 309 -1.82 6.49 10.48
C GLU A 309 -1.31 5.51 9.41
N ARG A 310 -1.94 5.52 8.22
CA ARG A 310 -1.53 4.72 7.05
C ARG A 310 -1.53 5.58 5.80
N ILE A 311 -0.52 5.40 4.95
CA ILE A 311 -0.39 6.14 3.69
C ILE A 311 -0.31 5.17 2.52
N SER A 312 -1.21 5.32 1.54
CA SER A 312 -1.11 4.70 0.22
C SER A 312 -1.02 5.79 -0.85
N ALA A 313 0.03 5.75 -1.65
CA ALA A 313 0.40 6.74 -2.64
C ALA A 313 0.75 6.09 -4.00
N ARG A 314 0.16 4.93 -4.28
CA ARG A 314 0.46 4.10 -5.45
C ARG A 314 0.28 4.85 -6.77
N GLY A 315 1.26 4.73 -7.67
CA GLY A 315 1.23 5.35 -9.00
C GLY A 315 1.17 6.89 -9.01
N THR A 316 1.32 7.54 -7.85
CA THR A 316 1.18 9.00 -7.73
C THR A 316 2.49 9.72 -8.06
N GLU A 317 2.36 10.87 -8.75
CA GLU A 317 3.47 11.78 -9.04
C GLU A 317 3.50 12.92 -8.01
N PHE A 318 4.62 13.04 -7.30
CA PHE A 318 4.91 14.14 -6.40
C PHE A 318 6.05 14.99 -6.95
N SER A 319 5.87 16.31 -6.99
CA SER A 319 6.91 17.24 -7.46
C SER A 319 6.95 18.51 -6.62
N THR A 320 8.09 18.75 -5.98
CA THR A 320 8.37 19.99 -5.24
C THR A 320 9.77 20.54 -5.48
N ASN A 321 9.99 21.80 -5.10
CA ASN A 321 11.31 22.40 -5.00
C ASN A 321 11.92 22.32 -3.60
N GLU A 322 11.11 22.08 -2.58
CA GLU A 322 11.50 22.00 -1.16
C GLU A 322 11.32 20.56 -0.65
N ASP A 323 11.15 20.37 0.65
CA ASP A 323 11.09 19.03 1.25
C ASP A 323 9.81 18.28 0.83
N LEU A 324 9.93 16.97 0.76
CA LEU A 324 8.82 16.05 0.49
C LEU A 324 8.81 14.99 1.57
N SER A 325 7.73 14.93 2.35
CA SER A 325 7.60 14.01 3.48
C SER A 325 6.31 13.20 3.37
N LEU A 326 6.44 11.88 3.52
CA LEU A 326 5.33 10.95 3.74
C LEU A 326 5.58 10.27 5.09
N ALA A 327 4.77 10.60 6.08
CA ALA A 327 4.93 10.12 7.45
C ALA A 327 3.66 9.42 7.95
N ALA A 328 3.75 8.10 8.13
CA ALA A 328 2.71 7.31 8.75
C ALA A 328 3.01 7.08 10.25
N ASP A 329 2.09 7.46 11.14
CA ASP A 329 2.18 7.23 12.59
C ASP A 329 1.60 5.86 12.94
N GLY A 330 2.47 4.85 13.04
CA GLY A 330 2.11 3.50 13.49
C GLY A 330 1.66 2.52 12.38
N GLY A 331 1.39 2.99 11.16
CA GLY A 331 1.03 2.14 10.02
C GLY A 331 2.01 2.23 8.84
N PRO A 332 1.79 1.43 7.79
CA PRO A 332 2.70 1.39 6.64
C PRO A 332 2.54 2.59 5.70
N VAL A 333 3.61 2.84 4.94
CA VAL A 333 3.62 3.71 3.75
C VAL A 333 3.79 2.85 2.49
N ASP A 334 2.92 3.05 1.51
CA ASP A 334 2.96 2.35 0.23
C ASP A 334 3.08 3.34 -0.93
N ILE A 335 4.22 3.31 -1.62
CA ILE A 335 4.60 4.17 -2.74
C ILE A 335 4.93 3.33 -3.98
N GLU A 336 4.33 2.14 -4.13
CA GLU A 336 4.52 1.29 -5.30
C GLU A 336 4.26 2.08 -6.60
N ASP A 337 5.20 1.99 -7.55
CA ASP A 337 5.21 2.71 -8.83
C ASP A 337 5.07 4.25 -8.74
N ALA A 338 5.23 4.84 -7.54
CA ALA A 338 5.15 6.28 -7.36
C ALA A 338 6.43 6.99 -7.82
N SER A 339 6.29 8.27 -8.17
CA SER A 339 7.42 9.15 -8.51
C SER A 339 7.52 10.30 -7.51
N LEU A 340 8.54 10.27 -6.65
CA LEU A 340 8.81 11.31 -5.65
C LEU A 340 9.99 12.16 -6.12
N THR A 341 9.73 13.43 -6.46
CA THR A 341 10.77 14.35 -6.93
C THR A 341 10.82 15.63 -6.10
N SER A 342 11.99 15.91 -5.52
CA SER A 342 12.32 17.24 -4.98
C SER A 342 13.51 17.85 -5.73
N GLN A 343 13.43 19.13 -6.11
CA GLN A 343 14.56 19.78 -6.77
C GLN A 343 15.70 20.14 -5.81
N ASN A 344 15.40 20.50 -4.57
CA ASN A 344 16.41 21.02 -3.64
C ASN A 344 16.22 20.59 -2.18
N GLY A 345 15.09 19.97 -1.81
CA GLY A 345 14.80 19.55 -0.45
C GLY A 345 15.00 18.06 -0.24
N GLU A 346 14.96 17.65 1.02
CA GLU A 346 15.02 16.24 1.40
C GLU A 346 13.76 15.49 0.94
N ILE A 347 13.92 14.21 0.62
CA ILE A 347 12.79 13.28 0.53
C ILE A 347 12.84 12.34 1.74
N SER A 348 11.81 12.37 2.56
CA SER A 348 11.65 11.50 3.73
C SER A 348 10.41 10.61 3.57
N VAL A 349 10.57 9.31 3.81
CA VAL A 349 9.46 8.35 3.89
C VAL A 349 9.60 7.56 5.18
N SER A 350 8.62 7.65 6.08
CA SER A 350 8.66 6.98 7.37
C SER A 350 7.34 6.30 7.72
N GLY A 351 7.39 5.08 8.25
CA GLY A 351 6.23 4.38 8.77
C GLY A 351 6.56 3.02 9.39
N ALA A 352 5.56 2.31 9.90
CA ALA A 352 5.75 0.97 10.47
C ALA A 352 6.19 -0.09 9.42
N GLY A 353 6.19 0.26 8.14
CA GLY A 353 6.73 -0.52 7.01
C GLY A 353 6.69 0.36 5.76
N VAL A 354 7.58 0.12 4.79
CA VAL A 354 7.59 0.88 3.53
C VAL A 354 7.61 -0.08 2.34
N SER A 355 6.59 0.03 1.48
CA SER A 355 6.54 -0.65 0.18
C SER A 355 6.81 0.35 -0.93
N GLY A 356 7.88 0.17 -1.70
CA GLY A 356 8.28 1.05 -2.79
C GLY A 356 8.77 0.30 -4.01
N ALA A 357 8.15 -0.84 -4.33
CA ALA A 357 8.47 -1.58 -5.53
C ALA A 357 8.27 -0.70 -6.78
N GLY A 358 9.25 -0.68 -7.69
CA GLY A 358 9.21 0.13 -8.91
C GLY A 358 9.23 1.65 -8.72
N ALA A 359 9.30 2.14 -7.47
CA ALA A 359 9.23 3.57 -7.17
C ALA A 359 10.46 4.33 -7.71
N SER A 360 10.27 5.60 -8.05
CA SER A 360 11.35 6.53 -8.45
C SER A 360 11.44 7.67 -7.44
N ILE A 361 12.49 7.66 -6.62
CA ILE A 361 12.76 8.67 -5.59
C ILE A 361 13.99 9.46 -6.04
N THR A 362 13.83 10.76 -6.30
CA THR A 362 14.92 11.59 -6.83
C THR A 362 14.96 12.97 -6.20
N THR A 363 16.11 13.34 -5.66
CA THR A 363 16.36 14.69 -5.18
C THR A 363 17.79 15.18 -5.42
N ASN A 364 18.00 16.48 -5.23
CA ASN A 364 19.33 17.04 -5.08
C ASN A 364 19.87 16.93 -3.64
N ASP A 365 19.00 16.87 -2.63
CA ASP A 365 19.38 16.78 -1.21
C ASP A 365 19.27 15.34 -0.69
N ALA A 366 19.16 15.13 0.62
CA ALA A 366 19.14 13.80 1.23
C ALA A 366 17.88 12.99 0.85
N VAL A 367 18.02 11.67 0.90
CA VAL A 367 16.90 10.73 0.94
C VAL A 367 16.98 9.95 2.24
N SER A 368 15.91 9.96 3.02
CA SER A 368 15.75 9.14 4.22
C SER A 368 14.53 8.24 4.07
N ILE A 369 14.72 6.93 4.21
CA ILE A 369 13.63 5.96 4.25
C ILE A 369 13.78 5.18 5.56
N ASP A 370 12.80 5.30 6.44
CA ASP A 370 12.87 4.75 7.77
C ASP A 370 11.65 3.87 8.06
N SER A 371 11.89 2.70 8.64
CA SER A 371 10.85 1.89 9.22
C SER A 371 11.20 1.45 10.62
N GLU A 372 10.39 1.88 11.59
CA GLU A 372 10.61 1.62 13.01
C GLU A 372 10.49 0.13 13.35
N ASP A 373 9.49 -0.55 12.79
CA ASP A 373 9.11 -1.91 13.22
C ASP A 373 8.98 -2.90 12.04
N GLY A 374 9.15 -2.46 10.80
CA GLY A 374 8.76 -3.27 9.63
C GLY A 374 9.80 -3.39 8.54
N THR A 375 9.33 -3.99 7.46
CA THR A 375 10.13 -4.23 6.27
C THR A 375 10.11 -2.99 5.38
N VAL A 376 11.27 -2.61 4.86
CA VAL A 376 11.39 -1.71 3.71
C VAL A 376 11.65 -2.56 2.47
N SER A 377 10.76 -2.48 1.49
CA SER A 377 10.93 -3.11 0.17
C SER A 377 11.11 -2.05 -0.91
N LEU A 378 12.28 -2.05 -1.55
CA LEU A 378 12.66 -1.18 -2.66
C LEU A 378 12.95 -2.00 -3.92
N THR A 379 12.21 -3.10 -4.10
CA THR A 379 12.43 -4.02 -5.22
C THR A 379 12.29 -3.29 -6.56
N ASP A 380 13.31 -3.39 -7.42
CA ASP A 380 13.39 -2.71 -8.72
C ASP A 380 13.22 -1.17 -8.66
N ALA A 381 13.35 -0.56 -7.47
CA ALA A 381 13.21 0.87 -7.28
C ALA A 381 14.45 1.66 -7.72
N THR A 382 14.27 2.94 -8.00
CA THR A 382 15.35 3.91 -8.22
C THR A 382 15.37 4.93 -7.07
N VAL A 383 16.50 5.04 -6.38
CA VAL A 383 16.71 6.02 -5.30
C VAL A 383 17.96 6.83 -5.63
N GLU A 384 17.78 8.10 -5.97
CA GLU A 384 18.87 8.97 -6.41
C GLU A 384 18.91 10.29 -5.66
N SER A 385 20.09 10.62 -5.14
CA SER A 385 20.40 11.94 -4.62
C SER A 385 21.59 12.54 -5.38
N GLN A 386 21.50 13.78 -5.83
CA GLN A 386 22.64 14.39 -6.50
C GLN A 386 23.72 14.86 -5.52
N ASN A 387 23.37 15.37 -4.33
CA ASN A 387 24.32 16.02 -3.44
C ASN A 387 24.09 15.77 -1.94
N GLY A 388 23.06 15.03 -1.56
CA GLY A 388 22.76 14.60 -0.20
C GLY A 388 23.03 13.10 0.03
N GLU A 389 22.95 12.67 1.27
CA GLU A 389 23.16 11.27 1.66
C GLU A 389 21.91 10.44 1.34
N ILE A 390 22.07 9.13 1.20
CA ILE A 390 20.94 8.21 1.12
C ILE A 390 21.03 7.28 2.33
N ALA A 391 20.02 7.34 3.19
CA ALA A 391 19.89 6.47 4.35
C ALA A 391 18.61 5.63 4.23
N VAL A 392 18.76 4.32 4.40
CA VAL A 392 17.63 3.39 4.51
C VAL A 392 17.82 2.56 5.77
N ALA A 393 16.91 2.70 6.73
CA ALA A 393 16.89 1.95 7.98
C ALA A 393 15.57 1.21 8.11
N ALA A 394 15.63 -0.06 8.53
CA ALA A 394 14.45 -0.92 8.62
C ALA A 394 14.66 -2.07 9.60
N ARG A 395 13.57 -2.76 9.97
CA ARG A 395 13.68 -4.07 10.61
C ARG A 395 14.21 -5.12 9.65
N GLU A 396 13.73 -5.10 8.41
CA GLU A 396 14.21 -5.94 7.30
C GLU A 396 14.27 -5.09 6.03
N LEU A 397 15.26 -5.32 5.17
CA LEU A 397 15.42 -4.57 3.93
C LEU A 397 15.52 -5.51 2.73
N ASP A 398 14.61 -5.35 1.76
CA ASP A 398 14.73 -5.95 0.43
C ASP A 398 14.90 -4.86 -0.63
N ALA A 399 16.12 -4.70 -1.11
CA ALA A 399 16.51 -3.80 -2.19
C ALA A 399 16.89 -4.59 -3.47
N SER A 400 16.30 -5.76 -3.69
CA SER A 400 16.58 -6.59 -4.88
C SER A 400 16.30 -5.82 -6.18
N GLY A 401 17.24 -5.84 -7.12
CA GLY A 401 17.13 -5.11 -8.39
C GLY A 401 17.21 -3.58 -8.27
N ALA A 402 17.28 -3.04 -7.05
CA ALA A 402 17.24 -1.61 -6.81
C ALA A 402 18.48 -0.89 -7.36
N SER A 403 18.29 0.39 -7.67
CA SER A 403 19.30 1.29 -8.19
C SER A 403 19.45 2.48 -7.23
N ILE A 404 20.46 2.46 -6.37
CA ILE A 404 20.67 3.45 -5.30
C ILE A 404 21.94 4.24 -5.60
N ARG A 405 21.83 5.55 -5.83
CA ARG A 405 22.97 6.38 -6.26
C ARG A 405 23.03 7.75 -5.59
N THR A 406 24.23 8.12 -5.14
CA THR A 406 24.51 9.51 -4.78
C THR A 406 25.95 9.94 -5.03
N ASN A 407 26.24 11.23 -4.83
CA ASN A 407 27.60 11.74 -4.68
C ASN A 407 28.11 11.69 -3.23
N ARG A 408 27.23 11.49 -2.23
CA ARG A 408 27.57 11.43 -0.80
C ARG A 408 27.47 10.01 -0.25
N GLU A 409 27.39 9.87 1.06
CA GLU A 409 27.30 8.57 1.73
C GLU A 409 26.01 7.83 1.36
N ILE A 410 26.12 6.50 1.32
CA ILE A 410 24.97 5.60 1.30
C ILE A 410 25.07 4.72 2.53
N SER A 411 24.01 4.68 3.34
CA SER A 411 23.86 3.79 4.49
C SER A 411 22.60 2.94 4.33
N LEU A 412 22.76 1.63 4.26
CA LEU A 412 21.67 0.65 4.22
C LEU A 412 21.77 -0.24 5.44
N THR A 413 20.83 -0.12 6.37
CA THR A 413 20.90 -0.80 7.66
C THR A 413 19.63 -1.55 7.99
N THR A 414 19.81 -2.67 8.68
CA THR A 414 18.72 -3.35 9.38
C THR A 414 19.08 -3.57 10.84
N ASP A 415 18.13 -3.43 11.76
CA ASP A 415 18.38 -3.55 13.20
C ASP A 415 18.01 -4.92 13.80
N GLU A 416 17.15 -5.72 13.14
CA GLU A 416 16.87 -7.10 13.56
C GLU A 416 16.99 -8.16 12.44
N GLY A 417 16.52 -7.84 11.24
CA GLY A 417 16.27 -8.79 10.15
C GLY A 417 17.35 -8.84 9.07
N PRO A 418 17.09 -9.60 7.98
CA PRO A 418 18.04 -9.73 6.88
C PRO A 418 18.06 -8.48 5.99
N LEU A 419 19.17 -8.31 5.28
CA LEU A 419 19.31 -7.35 4.19
C LEU A 419 19.52 -8.13 2.89
N THR A 420 18.58 -8.00 1.95
CA THR A 420 18.67 -8.58 0.60
C THR A 420 18.86 -7.45 -0.41
N MET A 421 19.85 -7.58 -1.29
CA MET A 421 20.13 -6.61 -2.35
C MET A 421 20.62 -7.32 -3.62
N ARG A 422 19.98 -8.45 -3.94
CA ARG A 422 20.33 -9.27 -5.11
C ARG A 422 20.16 -8.43 -6.38
N ASP A 423 21.13 -8.49 -7.30
CA ASP A 423 21.12 -7.68 -8.53
C ASP A 423 21.10 -6.15 -8.34
N ALA A 424 21.20 -5.65 -7.11
CA ALA A 424 21.16 -4.23 -6.85
C ALA A 424 22.41 -3.51 -7.37
N ALA A 425 22.27 -2.24 -7.73
CA ALA A 425 23.37 -1.33 -8.02
C ALA A 425 23.40 -0.22 -6.97
N VAL A 426 24.40 -0.24 -6.09
CA VAL A 426 24.62 0.78 -5.05
C VAL A 426 25.89 1.56 -5.40
N THR A 427 25.78 2.86 -5.67
CA THR A 427 26.91 3.64 -6.18
C THR A 427 27.01 5.01 -5.54
N SER A 428 28.16 5.30 -4.93
CA SER A 428 28.51 6.63 -4.45
C SER A 428 29.68 7.21 -5.23
N GLN A 429 29.61 8.46 -5.69
CA GLN A 429 30.78 9.07 -6.32
C GLN A 429 31.85 9.48 -5.31
N ASN A 430 31.50 10.03 -4.15
CA ASN A 430 32.49 10.62 -3.22
C ASN A 430 32.25 10.33 -1.74
N GLY A 431 31.20 9.60 -1.37
CA GLY A 431 30.92 9.17 0.00
C GLY A 431 31.23 7.69 0.23
N ALA A 432 31.31 7.29 1.49
CA ALA A 432 31.42 5.86 1.83
C ALA A 432 30.12 5.12 1.47
N ILE A 433 30.21 3.80 1.38
CA ILE A 433 29.03 2.94 1.34
C ILE A 433 29.09 2.02 2.54
N GLU A 434 28.08 2.10 3.40
CA GLU A 434 27.90 1.26 4.57
C GLU A 434 26.64 0.40 4.38
N ILE A 435 26.79 -0.91 4.47
CA ILE A 435 25.69 -1.87 4.33
C ILE A 435 25.78 -2.80 5.53
N ALA A 436 24.81 -2.76 6.44
CA ALA A 436 24.85 -3.53 7.69
C ALA A 436 23.55 -4.30 7.90
N SER A 437 23.65 -5.63 8.06
CA SER A 437 22.53 -6.48 8.44
C SER A 437 22.62 -6.99 9.87
N ALA A 438 21.52 -6.93 10.61
CA ALA A 438 21.40 -7.52 11.94
C ALA A 438 21.10 -9.04 11.91
N ALA A 439 20.85 -9.60 10.72
CA ALA A 439 20.79 -11.03 10.47
C ALA A 439 21.76 -11.41 9.34
N THR A 440 21.26 -11.76 8.16
CA THR A 440 22.08 -12.18 7.02
C THR A 440 22.12 -11.11 5.94
N LEU A 441 23.28 -10.91 5.32
CA LEU A 441 23.44 -10.08 4.13
C LEU A 441 23.49 -10.94 2.86
N ASP A 442 22.52 -10.77 1.95
CA ASP A 442 22.53 -11.38 0.61
C ASP A 442 22.66 -10.32 -0.48
N ALA A 443 23.88 -10.17 -0.99
CA ALA A 443 24.23 -9.26 -2.08
C ALA A 443 24.67 -10.03 -3.35
N GLN A 444 24.05 -11.19 -3.62
CA GLN A 444 24.35 -11.96 -4.82
C GLN A 444 24.14 -11.11 -6.10
N ARG A 445 25.13 -11.11 -6.99
CA ARG A 445 25.15 -10.34 -8.25
C ARG A 445 25.01 -8.82 -8.09
N ALA A 446 25.10 -8.30 -6.87
CA ALA A 446 25.06 -6.86 -6.64
C ALA A 446 26.32 -6.16 -7.17
N THR A 447 26.19 -4.89 -7.53
CA THR A 447 27.30 -3.99 -7.81
C THR A 447 27.35 -2.91 -6.74
N VAL A 448 28.48 -2.82 -6.03
CA VAL A 448 28.74 -1.77 -5.03
C VAL A 448 30.00 -1.01 -5.44
N GLU A 449 29.87 0.28 -5.74
CA GLU A 449 30.98 1.10 -6.23
C GLU A 449 31.08 2.45 -5.53
N THR A 450 32.28 2.81 -5.07
CA THR A 450 32.59 4.17 -4.64
C THR A 450 34.05 4.59 -4.86
N ASN A 451 34.35 5.87 -4.67
CA ASN A 451 35.72 6.35 -4.54
C ASN A 451 36.27 6.26 -3.10
N ARG A 452 35.41 6.02 -2.10
CA ARG A 452 35.75 5.92 -0.67
C ARG A 452 35.64 4.48 -0.19
N ASP A 453 35.47 4.27 1.10
CA ASP A 453 35.43 2.95 1.73
C ASP A 453 34.09 2.26 1.42
N ILE A 454 34.12 0.93 1.29
CA ILE A 454 32.93 0.08 1.32
C ILE A 454 33.05 -0.81 2.55
N SER A 455 32.08 -0.67 3.45
CA SER A 455 31.97 -1.46 4.67
C SER A 455 30.71 -2.34 4.59
N LEU A 456 30.90 -3.66 4.64
CA LEU A 456 29.81 -4.63 4.68
C LEU A 456 29.76 -5.26 6.08
N GLY A 457 28.61 -5.24 6.72
CA GLY A 457 28.38 -5.81 8.05
C GLY A 457 27.23 -6.83 8.01
N SER A 458 27.37 -7.92 8.75
CA SER A 458 26.33 -8.94 8.90
C SER A 458 26.48 -9.66 10.23
N VAL A 459 25.42 -9.84 11.01
CA VAL A 459 25.52 -10.66 12.22
C VAL A 459 25.77 -12.14 11.86
N GLY A 460 25.07 -12.63 10.84
CA GLY A 460 25.12 -14.00 10.33
C GLY A 460 25.86 -14.12 9.01
N ASP A 461 25.43 -15.09 8.20
CA ASP A 461 26.05 -15.39 6.91
C ASP A 461 25.98 -14.20 5.94
N MET A 462 27.05 -14.04 5.16
CA MET A 462 27.18 -13.02 4.12
C MET A 462 27.40 -13.68 2.76
N THR A 463 26.53 -13.38 1.78
CA THR A 463 26.60 -13.93 0.43
C THR A 463 26.92 -12.85 -0.60
N LEU A 464 28.10 -12.93 -1.20
CA LEU A 464 28.62 -12.00 -2.23
C LEU A 464 28.86 -12.71 -3.57
N SER A 465 28.12 -13.80 -3.83
CA SER A 465 28.32 -14.62 -5.02
C SER A 465 28.10 -13.81 -6.30
N SER A 466 29.09 -13.81 -7.19
CA SER A 466 29.09 -13.06 -8.46
C SER A 466 28.85 -11.55 -8.30
N ALA A 467 29.04 -11.00 -7.11
CA ALA A 467 28.97 -9.57 -6.87
C ALA A 467 30.22 -8.84 -7.41
N SER A 468 30.13 -7.52 -7.53
CA SER A 468 31.24 -6.64 -7.90
C SER A 468 31.41 -5.54 -6.85
N LEU A 469 32.53 -5.55 -6.13
CA LEU A 469 32.89 -4.55 -5.14
C LEU A 469 34.06 -3.71 -5.66
N ARG A 470 33.84 -2.40 -5.81
CA ARG A 470 34.83 -1.51 -6.40
C ARG A 470 35.02 -0.25 -5.56
N THR A 471 36.26 -0.04 -5.13
CA THR A 471 36.71 1.24 -4.58
C THR A 471 37.93 1.78 -5.32
N GLN A 472 37.96 3.09 -5.57
CA GLN A 472 39.13 3.73 -6.20
C GLN A 472 40.22 4.12 -5.19
N ASN A 473 39.84 4.68 -4.04
CA ASN A 473 40.78 5.22 -3.07
C ASN A 473 40.54 4.76 -1.62
N GLY A 474 39.52 3.95 -1.37
CA GLY A 474 39.18 3.42 -0.05
C GLY A 474 39.55 1.97 0.16
N GLU A 475 39.12 1.46 1.30
CA GLU A 475 39.23 0.08 1.73
C GLU A 475 37.93 -0.70 1.45
N LEU A 476 38.05 -2.04 1.40
CA LEU A 476 36.90 -2.94 1.30
C LEU A 476 36.95 -3.86 2.53
N THR A 477 35.94 -3.77 3.38
CA THR A 477 35.83 -4.56 4.62
C THR A 477 34.53 -5.35 4.65
N ALA A 478 34.59 -6.54 5.25
CA ALA A 478 33.44 -7.38 5.55
C ALA A 478 33.51 -7.86 7.01
N GLU A 479 32.63 -7.37 7.86
CA GLU A 479 32.53 -7.74 9.26
C GLU A 479 31.35 -8.71 9.45
N LEU A 480 31.64 -9.88 10.04
CA LEU A 480 30.65 -10.87 10.45
C LEU A 480 30.64 -10.94 11.98
N ASP A 481 29.50 -10.88 12.67
CA ASP A 481 29.54 -10.88 14.15
C ASP A 481 29.68 -12.30 14.75
N LEU A 482 29.31 -13.34 14.00
CA LEU A 482 29.37 -14.72 14.45
C LEU A 482 30.61 -15.45 13.90
N GLU A 483 31.43 -16.03 14.78
CA GLU A 483 32.58 -16.87 14.39
C GLU A 483 32.19 -18.06 13.50
N ALA A 484 30.95 -18.55 13.62
CA ALA A 484 30.42 -19.66 12.82
C ALA A 484 29.82 -19.20 11.48
N ALA A 485 29.75 -17.90 11.20
CA ALA A 485 29.18 -17.38 9.97
C ALA A 485 30.02 -17.75 8.75
N THR A 486 29.34 -17.83 7.60
CA THR A 486 29.95 -18.12 6.31
C THR A 486 29.96 -16.87 5.43
N LEU A 487 31.14 -16.49 4.97
CA LEU A 487 31.34 -15.52 3.91
C LEU A 487 31.46 -16.26 2.56
N THR A 488 30.42 -16.18 1.72
CA THR A 488 30.37 -16.85 0.41
C THR A 488 30.76 -15.90 -0.72
N VAL A 489 31.84 -16.20 -1.44
CA VAL A 489 32.50 -15.27 -2.39
C VAL A 489 32.66 -15.83 -3.81
N ASP A 490 31.90 -16.87 -4.16
CA ASP A 490 32.01 -17.52 -5.46
C ASP A 490 31.78 -16.55 -6.63
N GLY A 491 32.81 -16.32 -7.44
CA GLY A 491 32.74 -15.41 -8.58
C GLY A 491 32.78 -13.92 -8.23
N LEU A 492 33.03 -13.56 -6.96
CA LEU A 492 33.17 -12.17 -6.51
C LEU A 492 34.29 -11.44 -7.26
N THR A 493 34.00 -10.25 -7.77
CA THR A 493 34.99 -9.35 -8.37
C THR A 493 35.37 -8.27 -7.37
N ILE A 494 36.63 -8.28 -6.94
CA ILE A 494 37.17 -7.29 -5.99
C ILE A 494 38.10 -6.35 -6.74
N GLN A 495 37.84 -5.04 -6.67
CA GLN A 495 38.71 -4.02 -7.20
C GLN A 495 38.92 -2.89 -6.18
N SER A 496 40.07 -2.90 -5.52
CA SER A 496 40.49 -1.88 -4.55
C SER A 496 41.97 -1.56 -4.73
N ARG A 497 42.53 -0.59 -3.98
CA ARG A 497 43.96 -0.27 -4.04
C ARG A 497 44.86 -1.48 -3.75
N GLY A 498 44.38 -2.42 -2.93
CA GLY A 498 45.05 -3.70 -2.63
C GLY A 498 44.55 -4.89 -3.47
N ASN A 499 43.44 -4.73 -4.21
CA ASN A 499 42.63 -5.83 -4.74
C ASN A 499 42.29 -6.87 -3.66
N THR A 500 41.99 -6.37 -2.46
CA THR A 500 41.76 -7.15 -1.26
C THR A 500 40.42 -6.75 -0.65
N LEU A 501 39.64 -7.76 -0.25
CA LEU A 501 38.57 -7.67 0.74
C LEU A 501 39.13 -8.22 2.05
N THR A 502 39.20 -7.37 3.08
CA THR A 502 39.58 -7.80 4.43
C THR A 502 38.31 -8.20 5.18
N TYR A 503 38.32 -9.35 5.86
CA TYR A 503 37.17 -9.81 6.64
C TYR A 503 37.51 -10.09 8.10
N SER A 504 36.52 -9.94 8.97
CA SER A 504 36.59 -10.29 10.39
C SER A 504 35.31 -11.03 10.82
N PRO A 505 35.36 -11.86 11.88
CA PRO A 505 36.55 -12.36 12.55
C PRO A 505 37.30 -13.38 11.67
N ALA A 506 38.57 -13.66 12.01
CA ALA A 506 39.40 -14.61 11.25
C ALA A 506 38.85 -16.05 11.29
N GLU A 507 38.04 -16.37 12.30
CA GLU A 507 37.38 -17.64 12.52
C GLU A 507 36.23 -17.92 11.54
N ALA A 508 35.67 -16.89 10.91
CA ALA A 508 34.56 -17.03 9.96
C ALA A 508 34.95 -17.97 8.80
N THR A 509 33.99 -18.76 8.34
CA THR A 509 34.22 -19.70 7.23
C THR A 509 34.14 -18.96 5.90
N VAL A 510 35.22 -18.96 5.12
CA VAL A 510 35.17 -18.46 3.74
C VAL A 510 34.86 -19.61 2.80
N SER A 511 33.75 -19.49 2.06
CA SER A 511 33.32 -20.45 1.05
C SER A 511 33.45 -19.87 -0.35
N GLY A 512 34.04 -20.64 -1.25
CA GLY A 512 34.16 -20.29 -2.65
C GLY A 512 35.47 -19.59 -3.04
N SER A 513 35.51 -19.01 -4.23
CA SER A 513 36.69 -18.26 -4.72
C SER A 513 36.29 -17.02 -5.53
N PRO A 514 36.93 -15.86 -5.27
CA PRO A 514 36.68 -14.66 -6.07
C PRO A 514 37.17 -14.87 -7.51
N ALA A 515 36.47 -14.26 -8.46
CA ALA A 515 36.89 -14.19 -9.86
C ALA A 515 38.13 -13.28 -10.03
N SER A 516 38.25 -12.22 -9.21
CA SER A 516 39.43 -11.35 -9.15
C SER A 516 39.65 -10.76 -7.76
N GLY A 517 40.92 -10.51 -7.44
CA GLY A 517 41.34 -10.03 -6.11
C GLY A 517 41.54 -11.15 -5.10
N GLN A 518 41.61 -10.80 -3.82
CA GLN A 518 41.90 -11.70 -2.71
C GLN A 518 40.98 -11.41 -1.53
N VAL A 519 40.63 -12.46 -0.79
CA VAL A 519 39.93 -12.38 0.49
C VAL A 519 40.91 -12.79 1.58
N VAL A 520 41.14 -11.94 2.58
CA VAL A 520 42.06 -12.18 3.69
C VAL A 520 41.42 -11.78 5.00
N SER A 521 41.70 -12.53 6.06
CA SER A 521 41.29 -12.15 7.41
C SER A 521 42.11 -10.95 7.88
N ASP A 522 41.50 -10.08 8.70
CA ASP A 522 42.19 -9.02 9.44
C ASP A 522 43.23 -9.57 10.44
#